data_AF-A0A971JEN9-F1
#
_entry.id   AF-A0A971JEN9-F1
#
_cell.length_a   1.000
_cell.length_b   1.000
_cell.length_c   1.000
_cell.angle_alpha   90.00
_cell.angle_beta   90.00
_cell.angle_gamma   90.00
#
_symmetry.space_group_name_H-M   'P 1'
#
loop_
_entity.id
_entity.type
_entity.pdbx_description
1 polymer ?
#
loop_
_entity_poly.entity_id
_entity_poly.type
_entity_poly.pdbx_seq_one_letter_code
_entity_poly.pdbx_strand_id
1 'polypeptide(L)'
;MNKKKIVLGILIFIAAALVLQVFLVPVGLDAGGCSGGFKTHISSKYAYEFGVMFIQEHNFNELQSYNYNNYTPPVDELARNMSWKGRTIYTSATIGLDGVDYSVQYEGKRYWFESYRWKITDIQEITEDEE
;
A
#
# COMPACT_ATOMS: atom_id res chain seq x y z
N MET A 1 -36.32 -28.00 -19.40
CA MET A 1 -35.08 -27.20 -19.19
C MET A 1 -33.88 -28.14 -19.17
N ASN A 2 -32.83 -27.86 -19.94
CA ASN A 2 -31.76 -28.84 -20.20
C ASN A 2 -30.78 -28.88 -19.00
N LYS A 3 -30.62 -30.04 -18.33
CA LYS A 3 -29.84 -30.17 -17.07
C LYS A 3 -28.42 -29.60 -17.19
N LYS A 4 -27.78 -29.76 -18.36
CA LYS A 4 -26.45 -29.20 -18.66
C LYS A 4 -26.42 -27.67 -18.60
N LYS A 5 -27.48 -26.99 -19.05
CA LYS A 5 -27.60 -25.52 -18.99
C LYS A 5 -27.77 -25.02 -17.55
N ILE A 6 -28.45 -25.79 -16.69
CA ILE A 6 -28.63 -25.46 -15.27
C ILE A 6 -27.28 -25.58 -14.53
N VAL A 7 -26.56 -26.68 -14.73
CA VAL A 7 -25.24 -26.89 -14.11
C VAL A 7 -24.25 -25.81 -14.55
N LEU A 8 -24.21 -25.48 -15.85
CA LEU A 8 -23.35 -24.43 -16.37
C LEU A 8 -23.70 -23.05 -15.77
N GLY A 9 -25.00 -22.74 -15.64
CA GLY A 9 -25.46 -21.51 -15.00
C GLY A 9 -25.03 -21.41 -13.53
N ILE A 10 -25.13 -22.51 -12.77
CA ILE A 10 -24.67 -22.57 -11.38
C ILE A 10 -23.15 -22.35 -11.28
N LEU A 11 -22.36 -22.97 -12.15
CA LEU A 11 -20.90 -22.80 -12.15
C LEU A 11 -20.49 -21.35 -12.43
N ILE A 12 -21.13 -20.69 -13.39
CA ILE A 12 -20.90 -19.27 -13.68
C ILE A 12 -21.25 -18.41 -12.46
N PHE A 13 -22.38 -18.70 -11.80
CA PHE A 13 -22.80 -17.98 -10.61
C PHE A 13 -21.80 -18.14 -9.45
N ILE A 14 -21.33 -19.36 -9.20
CA ILE A 14 -20.31 -19.64 -8.18
C ILE A 14 -19.01 -18.89 -8.50
N ALA A 15 -18.55 -18.94 -9.75
CA ALA A 15 -17.34 -18.22 -10.16
C ALA A 15 -17.48 -16.71 -9.96
N ALA A 16 -18.61 -16.12 -10.34
CA ALA A 16 -18.88 -14.69 -10.13
C ALA A 16 -18.95 -14.33 -8.64
N ALA A 17 -19.58 -15.17 -7.81
CA ALA A 17 -19.66 -14.97 -6.37
C ALA A 17 -18.27 -15.01 -5.71
N LEU A 18 -17.41 -15.95 -6.12
CA LEU A 18 -16.03 -16.05 -5.62
C LEU A 18 -15.21 -14.80 -5.98
N VAL A 19 -15.32 -14.31 -7.22
CA VAL A 19 -14.64 -13.09 -7.64
C VAL A 19 -15.12 -11.88 -6.83
N LEU A 20 -16.44 -11.74 -6.64
CA LEU A 20 -17.02 -10.69 -5.81
C LEU A 20 -16.52 -10.75 -4.35
N GLN A 21 -16.39 -11.95 -3.79
CA GLN A 21 -15.85 -12.13 -2.45
C GLN A 21 -14.41 -11.61 -2.35
N VAL A 22 -13.54 -11.93 -3.31
CA VAL A 22 -12.15 -11.42 -3.31
C VAL A 22 -12.12 -9.89 -3.28
N PHE A 23 -13.01 -9.24 -4.01
CA PHE A 23 -13.15 -7.79 -4.00
C PHE A 23 -13.80 -7.23 -2.73
N LEU A 24 -14.40 -8.02 -1.85
CA LEU A 24 -14.96 -7.51 -0.58
C LEU A 24 -14.10 -7.86 0.64
N VAL A 25 -13.12 -8.75 0.46
CA VAL A 25 -12.24 -9.20 1.55
C VAL A 25 -11.46 -8.03 2.16
N PRO A 26 -11.52 -7.87 3.49
CA PRO A 26 -10.75 -6.86 4.22
C PRO A 26 -9.28 -7.25 4.31
N VAL A 27 -8.42 -6.26 4.56
CA VAL A 27 -6.99 -6.42 4.80
C VAL A 27 -6.69 -7.38 5.94
N GLY A 28 -7.55 -7.39 6.97
CA GLY A 28 -7.37 -8.26 8.14
C GLY A 28 -7.30 -9.75 7.81
N LEU A 29 -7.87 -10.20 6.68
CA LEU A 29 -7.73 -11.60 6.24
C LEU A 29 -6.34 -11.88 5.68
N ASP A 30 -5.77 -10.96 4.89
CA ASP A 30 -4.39 -11.08 4.42
C ASP A 30 -3.42 -11.03 5.63
N ALA A 31 -3.68 -10.13 6.58
CA ALA A 31 -2.87 -9.99 7.80
C ALA A 31 -2.93 -11.23 8.71
N GLY A 32 -4.11 -11.85 8.85
CA GLY A 32 -4.28 -13.06 9.64
C GLY A 32 -3.59 -14.30 9.05
N GLY A 33 -3.38 -14.33 7.73
CA GLY A 33 -2.65 -15.40 7.05
C GLY A 33 -1.13 -15.31 7.21
N CYS A 34 -0.61 -14.16 7.64
CA CYS A 34 0.82 -13.90 7.73
C CYS A 34 1.19 -13.75 9.21
N SER A 35 1.64 -14.84 9.85
CA SER A 35 1.93 -15.06 11.29
C SER A 35 2.68 -13.93 12.04
N GLY A 36 2.10 -12.73 12.13
CA GLY A 36 2.71 -11.51 12.67
C GLY A 36 3.57 -10.71 11.68
N GLY A 37 3.96 -11.29 10.54
CA GLY A 37 4.90 -10.68 9.57
C GLY A 37 4.28 -9.75 8.52
N PHE A 38 2.95 -9.60 8.52
CA PHE A 38 2.24 -8.88 7.45
C PHE A 38 2.73 -7.46 7.21
N LYS A 39 2.87 -6.67 8.29
CA LYS A 39 3.26 -5.26 8.21
C LYS A 39 4.64 -5.11 7.57
N THR A 40 5.62 -5.87 8.05
CA THR A 40 6.97 -5.91 7.48
C THR A 40 6.96 -6.38 6.04
N HIS A 41 6.18 -7.42 5.70
CA HIS A 41 6.07 -7.90 4.33
C HIS A 41 5.56 -6.82 3.36
N ILE A 42 4.46 -6.14 3.71
CA ILE A 42 3.90 -5.06 2.90
C ILE A 42 4.86 -3.88 2.81
N SER A 43 5.46 -3.47 3.93
CA SER A 43 6.46 -2.39 3.94
C SER A 43 7.65 -2.71 3.04
N SER A 44 8.24 -3.90 3.14
CA SER A 44 9.35 -4.30 2.28
C SER A 44 8.96 -4.36 0.80
N LYS A 45 7.73 -4.79 0.50
CA LYS A 45 7.22 -4.90 -0.87
C LYS A 45 7.04 -3.55 -1.54
N TYR A 46 6.63 -2.53 -0.78
CA TYR A 46 6.20 -1.23 -1.32
C TYR A 46 7.14 -0.06 -0.98
N ALA A 47 8.12 -0.21 -0.09
CA ALA A 47 9.02 0.88 0.32
C ALA A 47 9.67 1.61 -0.86
N TYR A 48 10.15 0.87 -1.88
CA TYR A 48 10.72 1.49 -3.07
C TYR A 48 9.66 2.30 -3.86
N GLU A 49 8.46 1.75 -4.04
CA GLU A 49 7.35 2.44 -4.72
C GLU A 49 6.96 3.73 -3.97
N PHE A 50 7.03 3.72 -2.64
CA PHE A 50 6.75 4.90 -1.80
C PHE A 50 7.75 6.02 -2.03
N GLY A 51 9.05 5.70 -2.06
CA GLY A 51 10.09 6.68 -2.40
C GLY A 51 9.92 7.25 -3.81
N VAL A 52 9.53 6.42 -4.78
CA VAL A 52 9.24 6.87 -6.15
C VAL A 52 8.04 7.83 -6.18
N MET A 53 6.94 7.50 -5.49
CA MET A 53 5.77 8.39 -5.42
C MET A 53 6.11 9.75 -4.80
N PHE A 54 6.92 9.75 -3.73
CA PHE A 54 7.34 10.99 -3.06
C PHE A 54 8.10 11.94 -4.00
N ILE A 55 9.08 11.41 -4.74
CA ILE A 55 9.86 12.21 -5.71
C ILE A 55 8.99 12.72 -6.87
N GLN A 56 8.03 11.91 -7.33
CA GLN A 56 7.11 12.31 -8.39
C GLN A 56 6.16 13.43 -7.95
N GLU A 57 5.59 13.34 -6.75
CA GLU A 57 4.65 14.34 -6.22
C GLU A 57 5.32 15.70 -5.98
N HIS A 58 6.58 15.71 -5.56
CA HIS A 58 7.34 16.95 -5.40
C HIS A 58 7.85 17.58 -6.71
N ASN A 59 7.44 17.09 -7.89
CA ASN A 59 7.80 17.65 -9.20
C ASN A 59 9.31 17.77 -9.47
N PHE A 60 10.11 16.87 -8.91
CA PHE A 60 11.54 16.84 -9.18
C PHE A 60 11.86 16.17 -10.52
N ASN A 61 11.38 16.75 -11.62
CA ASN A 61 11.75 16.33 -12.98
C ASN A 61 13.27 16.46 -13.26
N GLU A 62 14.01 17.15 -12.40
CA GLU A 62 15.46 17.33 -12.49
C GLU A 62 16.29 16.27 -11.73
N LEU A 63 15.69 15.44 -10.86
CA LEU A 63 16.42 14.45 -10.06
C LEU A 63 16.71 13.13 -10.79
N GLN A 64 16.80 13.13 -12.13
CA GLN A 64 17.14 11.93 -12.93
C GLN A 64 18.51 11.29 -12.57
N SER A 65 19.35 11.98 -11.80
CA SER A 65 20.66 11.48 -11.34
C SER A 65 20.67 10.91 -9.92
N TYR A 66 19.56 10.98 -9.16
CA TYR A 66 19.58 10.52 -7.78
C TYR A 66 19.32 9.02 -7.64
N ASN A 67 20.08 8.40 -6.75
CA ASN A 67 19.88 7.01 -6.37
C ASN A 67 18.62 6.90 -5.52
N TYR A 68 17.52 6.38 -6.10
CA TYR A 68 16.22 6.17 -5.43
C TYR A 68 16.31 5.46 -4.08
N ASN A 69 17.38 4.69 -3.84
CA ASN A 69 17.63 4.06 -2.53
C ASN A 69 17.77 5.09 -1.39
N ASN A 70 18.19 6.33 -1.69
CA ASN A 70 18.35 7.39 -0.69
C ASN A 70 17.03 7.95 -0.17
N TYR A 71 15.93 7.79 -0.92
CA TYR A 71 14.59 8.27 -0.55
C TYR A 71 13.63 7.13 -0.25
N THR A 72 14.15 5.91 -0.14
CA THR A 72 13.34 4.75 0.22
C THR A 72 13.04 4.83 1.72
N PRO A 73 11.78 5.04 2.13
CA PRO A 73 11.42 5.12 3.54
C PRO A 73 11.83 3.85 4.31
N PRO A 74 12.23 3.98 5.58
CA PRO A 74 12.61 2.83 6.41
C PRO A 74 11.47 1.83 6.55
N VAL A 75 11.75 0.56 6.24
CA VAL A 75 10.76 -0.53 6.28
C VAL A 75 10.16 -0.73 7.68
N ASP A 76 11.00 -0.61 8.71
CA ASP A 76 10.61 -0.76 10.10
C ASP A 76 9.69 0.38 10.57
N GLU A 77 9.96 1.61 10.13
CA GLU A 77 9.08 2.77 10.39
C GLU A 77 7.73 2.58 9.71
N LEU A 78 7.71 2.25 8.42
CA LEU A 78 6.49 1.95 7.68
C LEU A 78 5.69 0.83 8.35
N ALA A 79 6.36 -0.24 8.80
CA ALA A 79 5.70 -1.36 9.44
C ALA A 79 5.11 -0.96 10.80
N ARG A 80 5.87 -0.22 11.61
CA ARG A 80 5.43 0.28 12.92
C ARG A 80 4.19 1.15 12.80
N ASN A 81 4.16 2.07 11.84
CA ASN A 81 3.07 3.02 11.62
C ASN A 81 1.87 2.43 10.86
N MET A 82 2.00 1.21 10.33
CA MET A 82 0.95 0.61 9.50
C MET A 82 -0.31 0.27 10.31
N SER A 83 -1.45 0.69 9.77
CA SER A 83 -2.79 0.34 10.26
C SER A 83 -3.73 0.06 9.09
N TRP A 84 -4.91 -0.50 9.35
CA TRP A 84 -5.89 -0.75 8.29
C TRP A 84 -7.32 -0.65 8.79
N LYS A 85 -8.23 -0.31 7.88
CA LYS A 85 -9.68 -0.31 8.10
C LYS A 85 -10.38 -0.84 6.86
N GLY A 86 -11.12 -1.94 7.02
CA GLY A 86 -11.79 -2.60 5.91
C GLY A 86 -10.79 -3.01 4.82
N ARG A 87 -10.85 -2.36 3.66
CA ARG A 87 -10.03 -2.65 2.47
C ARG A 87 -8.87 -1.66 2.27
N THR A 88 -8.66 -0.77 3.22
CA THR A 88 -7.66 0.30 3.11
C THR A 88 -6.57 0.12 4.16
N ILE A 89 -5.32 0.20 3.72
CA ILE A 89 -4.12 0.29 4.58
C ILE A 89 -3.68 1.74 4.62
N TYR A 90 -3.20 2.15 5.79
CA TYR A 90 -2.56 3.43 6.01
C TYR A 90 -1.18 3.18 6.60
N THR A 91 -0.19 3.93 6.17
CA THR A 91 1.11 3.98 6.83
C THR A 91 1.74 5.36 6.60
N SER A 92 2.75 5.67 7.38
CA SER A 92 3.54 6.88 7.23
C SER A 92 5.01 6.58 7.50
N ALA A 93 5.88 7.37 6.89
CA ALA A 93 7.31 7.32 7.15
C ALA A 93 7.94 8.69 6.93
N THR A 94 9.12 8.86 7.52
CA THR A 94 9.94 10.04 7.34
C THR A 94 10.89 9.82 6.17
N ILE A 95 10.99 10.80 5.28
CA ILE A 95 11.91 10.78 4.14
C ILE A 95 12.74 12.05 4.19
N GLY A 96 14.07 11.89 4.28
CA GLY A 96 15.01 13.00 4.20
C GLY A 96 15.35 13.33 2.76
N LEU A 97 15.24 14.60 2.39
CA LEU A 97 15.59 15.12 1.08
C LEU A 97 16.27 16.49 1.23
N ASP A 98 17.49 16.60 0.71
CA ASP A 98 18.29 17.83 0.68
C ASP A 98 18.43 18.53 2.05
N GLY A 99 18.53 17.72 3.11
CA GLY A 99 18.69 18.21 4.49
C GLY A 99 17.38 18.60 5.17
N VAL A 100 16.24 18.35 4.52
CA VAL A 100 14.89 18.56 5.05
C VAL A 100 14.21 17.22 5.23
N ASP A 101 13.62 16.98 6.40
CA ASP A 101 12.83 15.78 6.67
C ASP A 101 11.35 16.02 6.39
N TYR A 102 10.73 15.06 5.70
CA TYR A 102 9.31 15.10 5.34
C TYR A 102 8.57 13.93 5.98
N SER A 103 7.45 14.21 6.65
CA SER A 103 6.48 13.20 7.06
C SER A 103 5.51 12.92 5.91
N VAL A 104 5.54 11.71 5.38
CA VAL A 104 4.71 11.31 4.22
C VAL A 104 3.68 10.28 4.64
N GLN A 105 2.41 10.53 4.32
CA GLN A 105 1.30 9.61 4.58
C GLN A 105 0.86 8.90 3.31
N TYR A 106 0.69 7.58 3.41
CA TYR A 106 0.32 6.70 2.32
C TYR A 106 -1.01 5.99 2.60
N GLU A 107 -1.88 5.94 1.60
CA GLU A 107 -3.14 5.19 1.61
C GLU A 107 -3.12 4.12 0.51
N GLY A 108 -3.30 2.85 0.90
CA GLY A 108 -3.30 1.71 0.00
C GLY A 108 -4.68 1.04 -0.06
N LYS A 109 -5.33 1.06 -1.22
CA LYS A 109 -6.61 0.37 -1.43
C LYS A 109 -6.40 -1.02 -2.02
N ARG A 110 -6.85 -2.05 -1.29
CA ARG A 110 -6.74 -3.46 -1.71
C ARG A 110 -7.54 -3.72 -2.98
N TYR A 111 -6.88 -4.25 -4.02
CA TYR A 111 -7.54 -4.70 -5.26
C TYR A 111 -7.36 -6.20 -5.53
N TRP A 112 -6.37 -6.83 -4.88
CA TRP A 112 -6.14 -8.27 -4.91
C TRP A 112 -5.50 -8.73 -3.60
N PHE A 113 -5.31 -10.04 -3.42
CA PHE A 113 -4.58 -10.61 -2.28
C PHE A 113 -3.20 -9.95 -2.16
N GLU A 114 -2.93 -9.38 -0.98
CA GLU A 114 -1.66 -8.73 -0.64
C GLU A 114 -1.23 -7.64 -1.64
N SER A 115 -2.18 -7.08 -2.39
CA SER A 115 -1.91 -6.14 -3.47
C SER A 115 -2.79 -4.90 -3.36
N TYR A 116 -2.11 -3.75 -3.33
CA TYR A 116 -2.67 -2.46 -2.96
C TYR A 116 -2.34 -1.41 -4.02
N ARG A 117 -3.32 -0.57 -4.33
CA ARG A 117 -3.11 0.66 -5.11
C ARG A 117 -2.83 1.76 -4.12
N TRP A 118 -1.62 2.28 -4.14
CA TRP A 118 -1.18 3.31 -3.23
C TRP A 118 -1.34 4.70 -3.83
N LYS A 119 -1.46 5.67 -2.94
CA LYS A 119 -1.35 7.10 -3.22
C LYS A 119 -0.78 7.78 -1.98
N ILE A 120 -0.14 8.92 -2.19
CA ILE A 120 0.16 9.85 -1.11
C ILE A 120 -1.13 10.59 -0.76
N THR A 121 -1.40 10.73 0.54
CA THR A 121 -2.53 11.51 1.03
C THR A 121 -2.12 12.84 1.64
N ASP A 122 -0.89 12.92 2.14
CA ASP A 122 -0.36 14.11 2.80
C ASP A 122 1.17 14.08 2.81
N ILE A 123 1.78 15.26 2.73
CA ILE A 123 3.22 15.48 2.87
C ILE A 123 3.40 16.74 3.73
N GLN A 124 4.15 16.60 4.83
CA GLN A 124 4.45 17.71 5.73
C GLN A 124 5.97 17.80 5.92
N GLU A 125 6.50 19.00 5.76
CA GLU A 125 7.87 19.31 6.17
C GLU A 125 7.96 19.29 7.70
N ILE A 126 8.96 18.61 8.24
CA ILE A 126 9.25 18.56 9.67
C ILE A 126 10.21 19.70 9.98
N THR A 127 9.66 20.87 10.32
CA THR A 127 10.46 21.93 10.95
C THR A 127 10.69 21.56 12.42
N GLU A 128 11.95 21.41 12.82
CA GLU A 128 12.31 21.50 14.23
C GLU A 128 11.94 22.91 14.70
N ASP A 129 10.79 23.06 15.36
CA ASP A 129 10.54 24.26 16.13
C ASP A 129 11.63 24.31 17.22
N GLU A 130 12.55 25.26 17.09
CA GLU A 130 13.56 25.58 18.11
C GLU A 130 12.83 25.87 19.44
N GLU A 131 12.82 24.88 20.35
CA GLU A 131 12.49 25.08 21.78
C GLU A 131 13.60 25.81 22.53
#